data_AF-A0A960ANZ1-F1
#
_entry.id   AF-A0A960ANZ1-F1
#
_cell.length_a   1.000
_cell.length_b   1.000
_cell.length_c   1.000
_cell.angle_alpha   90.00
_cell.angle_beta   90.00
_cell.angle_gamma   90.00
#
_symmetry.space_group_name_H-M   'P 1'
#
loop_
_entity.id
_entity.type
_entity.pdbx_description
1 polymer ?
#
loop_
_entity_poly.entity_id
_entity_poly.type
_entity_poly.pdbx_seq_one_letter_code
_entity_poly.pdbx_strand_id
1 'polypeptide(L)'
;MDAVVLLNTINLTSGVGFLLAGAAGCTVRRRGRFWEATGYAWRHPRAAAFTVGSVVISRDRLSEGVWRHEESHIRQYAVLGPAFWPAYALACGWSWLRTGDWWSRNAFERRAGLSAGGYRERPVRRFARRSRPGEPAAGAVTA
;
A
#
# COMPACT_ATOMS: atom_id res chain seq x y z
N MET A 1 -25.62 -4.13 -10.98
CA MET A 1 -24.77 -3.43 -9.99
C MET A 1 -23.39 -4.07 -10.05
N ASP A 2 -22.31 -3.28 -10.12
CA ASP A 2 -20.94 -3.82 -10.19
C ASP A 2 -20.64 -4.64 -8.93
N ALA A 3 -20.12 -5.86 -9.08
CA ALA A 3 -19.87 -6.77 -7.97
C ALA A 3 -18.89 -6.18 -6.93
N VAL A 4 -17.90 -5.41 -7.37
CA VAL A 4 -16.93 -4.75 -6.48
C VAL A 4 -17.62 -3.70 -5.62
N VAL A 5 -18.46 -2.87 -6.24
CA VAL A 5 -19.24 -1.84 -5.53
C VAL A 5 -20.21 -2.48 -4.54
N LEU A 6 -20.88 -3.56 -4.95
CA LEU A 6 -21.81 -4.29 -4.08
C LEU A 6 -21.09 -4.88 -2.86
N LEU A 7 -19.98 -5.59 -3.06
CA LEU A 7 -19.20 -6.18 -1.97
C LEU A 7 -18.67 -5.12 -1.00
N ASN A 8 -18.15 -4.02 -1.52
CA ASN A 8 -17.69 -2.88 -0.70
C ASN A 8 -18.82 -2.11 0.00
N THR A 9 -20.05 -2.25 -0.47
CA THR A 9 -21.23 -1.70 0.21
C THR A 9 -21.64 -2.62 1.36
N ILE A 10 -21.73 -3.93 1.09
CA ILE A 10 -22.13 -4.95 2.07
C ILE A 10 -21.12 -5.03 3.23
N ASN A 11 -19.82 -4.93 2.95
CA ASN A 11 -18.78 -5.02 3.98
C ASN A 11 -18.59 -3.71 4.78
N LEU A 12 -19.42 -2.69 4.52
CA LEU A 12 -19.47 -1.37 5.18
C LEU A 12 -18.21 -0.50 5.08
N THR A 13 -17.15 -0.97 4.44
CA THR A 13 -15.89 -0.20 4.31
C THR A 13 -16.07 1.08 3.51
N SER A 14 -16.97 1.10 2.52
CA SER A 14 -17.29 2.34 1.79
C SER A 14 -17.92 3.40 2.70
N GLY A 15 -18.76 2.98 3.66
CA GLY A 15 -19.33 3.89 4.66
C GLY A 15 -18.26 4.54 5.51
N VAL A 16 -17.27 3.76 5.96
CA VAL A 16 -16.10 4.29 6.69
C VAL A 16 -15.31 5.29 5.82
N GLY A 17 -15.12 5.00 4.53
CA GLY A 17 -14.46 5.91 3.59
C GLY A 17 -15.17 7.26 3.47
N PHE A 18 -16.50 7.26 3.36
CA PHE A 18 -17.29 8.50 3.33
C PHE A 18 -17.25 9.26 4.66
N LEU A 19 -17.33 8.57 5.79
CA LEU A 19 -17.22 9.19 7.12
C LEU A 19 -15.86 9.88 7.28
N LEU A 20 -14.77 9.22 6.88
CA LEU A 20 -13.43 9.80 6.91
C LEU A 20 -13.31 11.01 5.98
N ALA A 21 -13.82 10.91 4.75
CA ALA A 21 -13.82 12.02 3.80
C ALA A 21 -14.59 13.23 4.35
N GLY A 22 -15.78 13.00 4.94
CA GLY A 22 -16.59 14.05 5.57
C GLY A 22 -15.89 14.69 6.76
N ALA A 23 -15.35 13.87 7.68
CA ALA A 23 -14.62 14.36 8.84
C ALA A 23 -13.35 15.16 8.48
N ALA A 24 -12.73 14.84 7.35
CA ALA A 24 -11.57 15.55 6.83
C ALA A 24 -11.91 16.76 5.95
N GLY A 25 -13.21 17.08 5.75
CA GLY A 25 -13.66 18.21 4.93
C GLY A 25 -13.42 18.02 3.43
N CYS A 26 -13.32 16.78 2.95
CA CYS A 26 -13.03 16.48 1.56
C CYS A 26 -14.23 16.78 0.66
N THR A 27 -13.94 17.25 -0.56
CA THR A 27 -14.92 17.30 -1.64
C THR A 27 -14.99 15.93 -2.32
N VAL A 28 -16.14 15.27 -2.21
CA VAL A 28 -16.36 13.94 -2.79
C VAL A 28 -17.00 14.07 -4.18
N ARG A 29 -16.38 13.44 -5.18
CA ARG A 29 -16.88 13.41 -6.56
C ARG A 29 -16.86 11.99 -7.09
N ARG A 30 -17.79 11.69 -8.00
CA ARG A 30 -17.81 10.40 -8.69
C ARG A 30 -16.73 10.39 -9.78
N ARG A 31 -15.92 9.34 -9.83
CA ARG A 31 -14.95 9.09 -10.89
C ARG A 31 -15.16 7.66 -11.42
N GLY A 32 -15.80 7.58 -12.59
CA GLY A 32 -16.30 6.33 -13.13
C GLY A 32 -17.36 5.71 -12.22
N ARG A 33 -17.03 4.54 -11.66
CA ARG A 33 -17.91 3.77 -10.76
C ARG A 33 -17.59 3.93 -9.27
N PHE A 34 -16.49 4.61 -8.94
CA PHE A 34 -16.01 4.81 -7.58
C PHE A 34 -16.02 6.30 -7.22
N TRP A 35 -15.51 6.62 -6.03
CA TRP A 35 -15.55 7.96 -5.47
C TRP A 35 -14.14 8.49 -5.22
N GLU A 36 -13.87 9.70 -5.68
CA GLU A 36 -12.63 10.43 -5.41
C GLU A 36 -12.96 11.57 -4.43
N ALA A 37 -12.32 11.55 -3.27
CA ALA A 37 -12.43 12.56 -2.22
C ALA A 37 -11.12 13.35 -2.17
N THR A 38 -11.17 14.63 -2.55
CA THR A 38 -10.01 15.53 -2.61
C THR A 38 -10.08 16.60 -1.53
N GLY A 39 -8.94 17.18 -1.15
CA GLY A 39 -8.86 18.23 -0.13
C GLY A 39 -8.61 17.70 1.28
N TYR A 40 -8.01 16.51 1.40
CA TYR A 40 -7.70 15.92 2.70
C TYR A 40 -6.78 16.81 3.56
N ALA A 41 -7.34 17.39 4.62
CA ALA A 41 -6.67 18.42 5.41
C ALA A 41 -5.80 17.87 6.56
N TRP A 42 -6.00 16.62 7.00
CA TRP A 42 -5.28 16.10 8.17
C TRP A 42 -3.80 15.84 7.87
N ARG A 43 -2.95 15.93 8.90
CA ARG A 43 -1.49 15.74 8.78
C ARG A 43 -1.08 14.30 8.48
N HIS A 44 -1.89 13.34 8.90
CA HIS A 44 -1.68 11.91 8.70
C HIS A 44 -2.91 11.30 8.04
N PRO A 45 -2.75 10.32 7.13
CA PRO A 45 -1.47 9.78 6.63
C PRO A 45 -0.71 10.76 5.72
N ARG A 46 0.62 10.60 5.63
CA ARG A 46 1.48 11.39 4.73
C ARG A 46 1.49 10.85 3.29
N ALA A 47 0.65 9.86 2.99
CA ALA A 47 0.49 9.34 1.65
C ALA A 47 -0.19 10.38 0.75
N ALA A 48 0.15 10.38 -0.54
CA ALA A 48 -0.48 11.28 -1.52
C ALA A 48 -1.97 10.92 -1.73
N ALA A 49 -2.29 9.63 -1.65
CA ALA A 49 -3.62 9.06 -1.72
C ALA A 49 -3.72 7.81 -0.83
N PHE A 50 -4.94 7.43 -0.47
CA PHE A 50 -5.23 6.12 0.11
C PHE A 50 -6.69 5.74 -0.15
N THR A 51 -6.96 4.44 -0.21
CA THR A 51 -8.30 3.90 -0.46
C THR A 51 -8.93 3.35 0.81
N VAL A 52 -10.24 3.57 0.97
CA VAL A 52 -11.08 2.89 1.96
C VAL A 52 -12.39 2.45 1.31
N GLY A 53 -12.57 1.14 1.15
CA GLY A 53 -13.72 0.58 0.43
C GLY A 53 -13.75 1.05 -1.03
N SER A 54 -14.82 1.77 -1.41
CA SER A 54 -14.97 2.35 -2.75
C SER A 54 -14.60 3.84 -2.85
N VAL A 55 -13.97 4.40 -1.82
CA VAL A 55 -13.61 5.82 -1.73
C VAL A 55 -12.11 5.97 -1.71
N VAL A 56 -11.57 6.72 -2.68
CA VAL A 56 -10.16 7.10 -2.75
C VAL A 56 -10.02 8.50 -2.19
N ILE A 57 -9.21 8.68 -1.15
CA ILE A 57 -9.02 9.93 -0.43
C ILE A 57 -7.63 10.47 -0.73
N SER A 58 -7.54 11.75 -1.06
CA SER A 58 -6.29 12.41 -1.48
C SER A 58 -6.29 13.90 -1.14
N ARG A 59 -5.10 14.50 -1.14
CA ARG A 59 -4.98 15.96 -0.97
C ARG A 59 -5.37 16.69 -2.25
N ASP A 60 -4.79 16.24 -3.35
CA ASP A 60 -4.97 16.81 -4.69
C ASP A 60 -5.56 15.78 -5.65
N ARG A 61 -6.02 16.23 -6.82
CA ARG A 61 -6.52 15.32 -7.86
C ARG A 61 -5.47 14.33 -8.30
N LEU A 62 -5.89 13.08 -8.46
CA LEU A 62 -4.99 12.00 -8.83
C LEU A 62 -4.78 11.93 -10.34
N SER A 63 -3.52 11.74 -10.73
CA SER A 63 -3.18 11.32 -12.08
C SER A 63 -3.81 9.96 -12.39
N GLU A 64 -3.98 9.65 -13.67
CA GLU A 64 -4.61 8.39 -14.09
C GLU A 64 -3.82 7.15 -13.63
N GLY A 65 -2.49 7.23 -13.55
CA GLY A 65 -1.65 6.15 -13.04
C GLY A 65 -1.92 5.86 -11.56
N VAL A 66 -1.96 6.90 -10.73
CA VAL A 66 -2.24 6.76 -9.29
C VAL A 66 -3.68 6.31 -9.08
N TRP A 67 -4.64 6.82 -9.86
CA TRP A 67 -6.02 6.36 -9.79
C TRP A 67 -6.16 4.86 -10.03
N ARG A 68 -5.48 4.31 -11.04
CA ARG A 68 -5.50 2.86 -11.33
C ARG A 68 -4.86 2.03 -10.22
N HIS A 69 -3.82 2.55 -9.58
CA HIS A 69 -3.22 1.95 -8.40
C HIS A 69 -4.25 1.87 -7.25
N GLU A 70 -4.93 2.96 -6.94
CA GLU A 70 -5.97 3.01 -5.91
C GLU A 70 -7.18 2.11 -6.25
N GLU A 71 -7.57 2.01 -7.52
CA GLU A 71 -8.61 1.05 -7.95
C GLU A 71 -8.23 -0.42 -7.64
N SER A 72 -6.94 -0.76 -7.60
CA SER A 72 -6.51 -2.09 -7.17
C SER A 72 -6.85 -2.31 -5.70
N HIS A 73 -6.63 -1.32 -4.84
CA HIS A 73 -7.00 -1.40 -3.42
C HIS A 73 -8.52 -1.49 -3.23
N ILE A 74 -9.33 -0.81 -4.06
CA ILE A 74 -10.79 -0.97 -4.05
C ILE A 74 -11.19 -2.44 -4.26
N ARG A 75 -10.54 -3.13 -5.22
CA ARG A 75 -10.77 -4.55 -5.50
C ARG A 75 -10.29 -5.44 -4.35
N GLN A 76 -9.18 -5.10 -3.71
CA GLN A 76 -8.68 -5.82 -2.52
C GLN A 76 -9.65 -5.68 -1.35
N TYR A 77 -10.21 -4.49 -1.12
CA TYR A 77 -11.30 -4.28 -0.16
C TYR A 77 -12.55 -5.08 -0.50
N ALA A 78 -12.93 -5.20 -1.77
CA ALA A 78 -14.11 -5.97 -2.13
C ALA A 78 -13.96 -7.46 -1.78
N VAL A 79 -12.74 -8.00 -1.88
CA VAL A 79 -12.44 -9.40 -1.56
C VAL A 79 -12.27 -9.63 -0.06
N LEU A 80 -11.54 -8.75 0.63
CA LEU A 80 -11.13 -8.98 2.03
C LEU A 80 -12.00 -8.21 3.05
N GLY A 81 -12.75 -7.21 2.60
CA GLY A 81 -13.50 -6.30 3.45
C GLY A 81 -12.63 -5.68 4.54
N PRO A 82 -13.14 -5.57 5.78
CA PRO A 82 -12.39 -5.05 6.92
C PRO A 82 -11.08 -5.82 7.22
N ALA A 83 -10.98 -7.10 6.84
CA ALA A 83 -9.75 -7.88 7.04
C ALA A 83 -8.58 -7.36 6.18
N PHE A 84 -8.84 -6.50 5.20
CA PHE A 84 -7.79 -5.82 4.44
C PHE A 84 -6.87 -4.99 5.33
N TRP A 85 -7.38 -4.28 6.35
CA TRP A 85 -6.55 -3.45 7.23
C TRP A 85 -5.46 -4.25 7.96
N PRO A 86 -5.78 -5.31 8.74
CA PRO A 86 -4.76 -6.10 9.41
C PRO A 86 -3.86 -6.84 8.40
N ALA A 87 -4.41 -7.36 7.29
CA ALA A 87 -3.61 -8.04 6.28
C ALA A 87 -2.58 -7.10 5.64
N TYR A 88 -2.99 -5.88 5.31
CA TYR A 88 -2.12 -4.85 4.74
C TYR A 88 -1.04 -4.42 5.73
N ALA A 89 -1.40 -4.24 7.01
CA ALA A 89 -0.43 -3.93 8.08
C ALA A 89 0.63 -5.04 8.25
N LEU A 90 0.22 -6.31 8.19
CA LEU A 90 1.15 -7.44 8.23
C LEU A 90 2.07 -7.46 7.00
N ALA A 91 1.53 -7.17 5.81
CA ALA A 91 2.33 -7.09 4.58
C ALA A 91 3.35 -5.93 4.63
N CYS A 92 2.97 -4.79 5.20
CA CYS A 92 3.87 -3.67 5.50
C CYS A 92 5.00 -4.10 6.44
N GLY A 93 4.69 -4.72 7.58
CA GLY A 93 5.68 -5.20 8.54
C GLY A 93 6.64 -6.23 7.95
N TRP A 94 6.11 -7.17 7.17
CA TRP A 94 6.92 -8.14 6.43
C TRP A 94 7.87 -7.45 5.43
N SER A 95 7.37 -6.48 4.68
CA SER A 95 8.19 -5.73 3.74
C SER A 95 9.32 -4.99 4.42
N TRP A 96 9.01 -4.30 5.51
CA TRP A 96 9.97 -3.54 6.28
C TRP A 96 11.06 -4.46 6.87
N LEU A 97 10.69 -5.61 7.43
CA LEU A 97 11.64 -6.58 7.94
C LEU A 97 12.63 -7.06 6.86
N ARG A 98 12.13 -7.29 5.64
CA ARG A 98 12.92 -7.84 4.53
C ARG A 98 13.74 -6.80 3.78
N THR A 99 13.31 -5.54 3.70
CA THR A 99 13.92 -4.52 2.82
C THR A 99 14.25 -3.20 3.51
N GLY A 100 13.72 -2.96 4.71
CA GLY A 100 13.75 -1.64 5.36
C GLY A 100 12.81 -0.62 4.73
N ASP A 101 11.91 -1.05 3.87
CA ASP A 101 10.90 -0.25 3.19
C ASP A 101 9.53 -0.92 3.31
N TRP A 102 8.49 -0.13 3.57
CA TRP A 102 7.15 -0.64 3.86
C TRP A 102 6.44 -1.24 2.64
N TRP A 103 6.89 -0.93 1.42
CA TRP A 103 6.14 -1.17 0.19
C TRP A 103 6.79 -2.23 -0.70
N SER A 104 8.13 -2.26 -0.74
CA SER A 104 8.93 -3.05 -1.68
C SER A 104 8.57 -4.54 -1.75
N ARG A 105 8.18 -5.15 -0.64
CA ARG A 105 7.73 -6.55 -0.55
C ARG A 105 6.32 -6.69 0.03
N ASN A 106 5.54 -5.61 0.04
CA ASN A 106 4.12 -5.68 0.35
C ASN A 106 3.38 -6.27 -0.85
N ALA A 107 2.73 -7.42 -0.66
CA ALA A 107 2.05 -8.14 -1.74
C ALA A 107 0.90 -7.33 -2.35
N PHE A 108 0.20 -6.53 -1.54
CA PHE A 108 -0.91 -5.69 -1.99
C PHE A 108 -0.42 -4.54 -2.87
N GLU A 109 0.67 -3.88 -2.47
CA GLU A 109 1.34 -2.82 -3.24
C GLU A 109 1.91 -3.32 -4.56
N ARG A 110 2.59 -4.48 -4.53
CA ARG A 110 3.13 -5.08 -5.74
C ARG A 110 2.03 -5.47 -6.72
N ARG A 111 0.89 -5.98 -6.22
CA ARG A 111 -0.29 -6.29 -7.05
C ARG A 111 -0.99 -5.02 -7.56
N ALA A 112 -0.96 -3.92 -6.81
CA ALA A 112 -1.45 -2.61 -7.24
C ALA A 112 -0.50 -1.88 -8.20
N GLY A 113 0.75 -2.32 -8.28
CA GLY A 113 1.79 -1.71 -9.11
C GLY A 113 2.52 -0.60 -8.38
N LEU A 114 3.71 -0.91 -7.87
CA LEU A 114 4.55 0.03 -7.11
C LEU A 114 4.83 1.32 -7.87
N SER A 115 5.26 1.24 -9.13
CA SER A 115 5.61 2.40 -9.93
C SER A 115 4.42 3.33 -10.18
N ALA A 116 3.22 2.77 -10.33
CA ALA A 116 1.99 3.53 -10.51
C ALA A 116 1.60 4.29 -9.23
N GLY A 117 1.89 3.71 -8.06
CA GLY A 117 1.78 4.36 -6.75
C GLY A 117 2.95 5.29 -6.39
N GLY A 118 3.94 5.44 -7.29
CA GLY A 118 5.11 6.29 -7.07
C GLY A 118 6.23 5.66 -6.23
N TYR A 119 6.16 4.35 -5.96
CA TYR A 119 7.15 3.63 -5.16
C TYR A 119 8.25 3.01 -6.03
N ARG A 120 9.48 3.04 -5.50
CA ARG A 120 10.64 2.33 -6.07
C ARG A 120 10.98 1.13 -5.19
N GLU A 121 11.08 -0.05 -5.80
CA GLU A 121 11.41 -1.28 -5.06
C GLU A 121 12.84 -1.23 -4.52
N ARG A 122 13.01 -1.56 -3.23
CA ARG A 122 14.29 -1.71 -2.56
C ARG A 122 14.74 -3.17 -2.52
N PRO A 123 16.05 -3.44 -2.60
CA PRO A 123 16.58 -4.79 -2.50
C PRO A 123 16.33 -5.41 -1.11
N VAL A 124 16.31 -6.74 -1.07
CA VAL A 124 16.25 -7.48 0.20
C VAL A 124 17.54 -7.26 0.99
N ARG A 125 17.40 -6.99 2.29
CA ARG A 125 18.51 -6.88 3.23
C ARG A 125 19.31 -8.18 3.19
N ARG A 126 20.58 -8.07 2.77
CA ARG A 126 21.55 -9.14 2.95
C ARG A 126 21.96 -9.11 4.41
N PHE A 127 21.36 -9.97 5.23
CA PHE A 127 21.99 -10.31 6.50
C PHE A 127 23.30 -10.98 6.13
N ALA A 128 24.42 -10.28 6.32
CA ALA A 128 25.73 -10.85 6.05
C ALA A 128 25.81 -12.20 6.76
N ARG A 129 26.02 -13.27 5.98
CA ARG A 129 26.41 -14.56 6.53
C ARG A 129 27.67 -14.26 7.34
N ARG A 130 27.56 -14.34 8.67
CA ARG A 130 28.66 -14.10 9.60
C ARG A 130 29.85 -14.90 9.08
N SER A 131 30.84 -14.23 8.51
CA SER A 131 32.09 -14.86 8.13
C SER A 131 32.61 -15.50 9.41
N ARG A 132 32.78 -16.83 9.40
CA ARG A 132 33.37 -17.54 10.53
C ARG A 132 34.76 -16.91 10.77
N PRO A 133 35.04 -16.33 11.95
CA PRO A 133 36.40 -15.94 12.27
C PRO A 133 37.20 -17.23 12.44
N GLY A 134 38.24 -17.42 11.64
CA GLY A 134 39.18 -18.54 11.80
C GLY A 134 39.13 -19.55 10.65
N GLU A 135 39.60 -19.15 9.49
CA GLU A 135 40.34 -20.07 8.64
C GLU A 135 41.73 -19.43 8.47
N PRO A 136 42.79 -19.97 9.12
CA PRO A 136 44.12 -19.40 8.99
C PRO A 136 44.55 -19.53 7.53
N ALA A 137 45.07 -18.42 6.99
CA ALA A 137 45.74 -18.41 5.71
C ALA A 137 46.93 -19.37 5.79
N ALA A 138 46.81 -20.54 5.15
CA ALA A 138 47.94 -21.42 4.89
C ALA A 138 48.80 -20.76 3.79
N GLY A 139 49.55 -19.75 4.19
CA GLY A 139 50.61 -19.14 3.41
C GLY A 139 51.94 -19.83 3.73
N ALA A 140 52.58 -20.31 2.66
CA ALA A 140 54.02 -20.34 2.43
C ALA A 140 54.93 -20.95 3.51
N VAL A 141 55.45 -22.15 3.22
CA VAL A 141 56.83 -22.49 3.54
C VAL A 141 57.53 -22.89 2.24
N THR A 142 58.31 -21.96 1.73
CA THR A 142 59.45 -22.21 0.85
C THR A 142 60.62 -22.71 1.68
N ALA A 143 61.14 -23.89 1.35
CA ALA A 143 62.56 -24.27 1.41
C ALA A 143 62.75 -25.56 0.62
#